data_AF-A0AAE3LYM6-F1
#
_entry.id   AF-A0AAE3LYM6-F1
#
_cell.length_a   1.000
_cell.length_b   1.000
_cell.length_c   1.000
_cell.angle_alpha   90.00
_cell.angle_beta   90.00
_cell.angle_gamma   90.00
#
_symmetry.space_group_name_H-M   'P 1'
#
loop_
_entity.id
_entity.type
_entity.pdbx_description
1 polymer ?
#
loop_
_entity_poly.entity_id
_entity_poly.type
_entity_poly.pdbx_seq_one_letter_code
_entity_poly.pdbx_strand_id
1 'polypeptide(L)' 'MAQFLSTTDDGFEAAFQALLGAKREDSPDVDAVVADIIADVRARGDAAV' A
#
# COMPACT_ATOMS: atom_id res chain seq x y z
N MET A 1 12.07 12.72 -3.98
CA MET A 1 11.64 12.25 -5.32
C MET A 1 10.35 11.46 -5.14
N ALA A 2 9.38 11.59 -6.05
CA ALA A 2 8.11 10.85 -5.97
C ALA A 2 8.32 9.40 -6.40
N GLN A 3 7.83 8.45 -5.60
CA GLN A 3 7.92 7.02 -5.90
C GLN A 3 6.56 6.58 -6.45
N PHE A 4 6.57 6.06 -7.68
CA PHE A 4 5.36 5.55 -8.34
C PHE A 4 5.27 4.04 -8.13
N LEU A 5 4.11 3.59 -7.68
CA LEU A 5 3.79 2.18 -7.46
C LEU A 5 2.64 1.80 -8.38
N SER A 6 2.73 0.62 -8.99
CA SER A 6 1.67 0.07 -9.85
C SER A 6 1.07 -1.14 -9.18
N THR A 7 -0.26 -1.17 -9.01
CA THR A 7 -1.01 -2.28 -8.39
C THR A 7 -0.98 -3.56 -9.21
N THR A 8 -0.60 -3.45 -10.48
CA THR A 8 -0.44 -4.57 -11.42
C THR A 8 0.94 -5.22 -11.37
N ASP A 9 1.87 -4.64 -10.61
CA ASP A 9 3.24 -5.15 -10.47
C ASP A 9 3.27 -6.22 -9.38
N ASP A 10 3.87 -7.39 -9.69
CA ASP A 10 4.01 -8.48 -8.71
C ASP A 10 4.84 -8.05 -7.49
N GLY A 11 5.68 -7.03 -7.66
CA GLY A 11 6.47 -6.41 -6.59
C GLY A 11 5.76 -5.33 -5.77
N PHE A 12 4.49 -5.02 -6.07
CA PHE A 12 3.75 -3.92 -5.45
C PHE A 12 3.73 -3.99 -3.92
N GLU A 13 3.36 -5.15 -3.37
CA GLU A 13 3.25 -5.35 -1.92
C GLU A 13 4.58 -5.03 -1.21
N ALA A 14 5.69 -5.57 -1.71
CA ALA A 14 7.00 -5.37 -1.09
C ALA A 14 7.47 -3.90 -1.20
N ALA A 15 7.26 -3.28 -2.34
CA ALA A 15 7.62 -1.88 -2.56
C ALA A 15 6.73 -0.91 -1.76
N PHE A 16 5.46 -1.25 -1.55
CA PHE A 16 4.53 -0.48 -0.75
C PHE A 16 4.83 -0.58 0.75
N GLN A 17 5.14 -1.78 1.26
CA GLN A 17 5.60 -1.97 2.64
C GLN A 17 6.89 -1.19 2.93
N ALA A 18 7.82 -1.17 1.98
CA ALA A 18 9.05 -0.38 2.10
C ALA A 18 8.77 1.13 2.15
N LEU A 19 7.80 1.62 1.37
CA LEU A 19 7.37 3.02 1.39
C LEU A 19 6.73 3.40 2.74
N LEU A 20 5.91 2.52 3.32
CA LEU A 20 5.28 2.74 4.63
C LEU A 20 6.32 2.77 5.74
N GLY A 21 7.24 1.80 5.76
CA GLY A 21 8.36 1.78 6.70
C GLY A 21 9.22 3.04 6.63
N ALA A 22 9.37 3.62 5.44
CA ALA A 22 10.11 4.88 5.24
C ALA A 22 9.34 6.14 5.70
N LYS A 23 8.01 6.09 5.86
CA LYS A 23 7.18 7.20 6.37
C LYS A 23 6.85 7.13 7.87
N ARG A 24 7.04 5.96 8.51
CA ARG A 24 6.66 5.68 9.91
C ARG A 24 7.62 6.26 10.97
N GLU A 25 8.09 7.48 10.80
CA GLU A 25 8.65 8.22 11.94
C GLU A 25 7.53 8.81 12.83
N ASP A 26 6.28 8.95 12.34
CA ASP A 26 5.25 9.77 13.03
C ASP A 26 3.79 9.26 13.12
N SER A 27 3.36 8.12 12.55
CA SER A 27 1.89 7.84 12.52
C SER A 27 1.48 6.36 12.51
N PRO A 28 0.98 5.82 13.65
CA PRO A 28 0.51 4.43 13.76
C PRO A 28 -0.83 4.14 13.05
N ASP A 29 -1.62 5.15 12.68
CA ASP A 29 -2.94 4.95 12.06
C ASP A 29 -2.89 4.48 10.59
N VAL A 30 -1.75 4.68 9.92
CA VAL A 30 -1.62 4.39 8.49
C VAL A 30 -1.63 2.87 8.22
N ASP A 31 -1.20 2.05 9.17
CA ASP A 31 -1.00 0.61 8.98
C ASP A 31 -2.31 -0.15 8.88
N ALA A 32 -3.25 0.19 9.76
CA ALA A 32 -4.57 -0.40 9.77
C ALA A 32 -5.33 -0.02 8.49
N VAL A 33 -5.30 1.26 8.11
CA VAL A 33 -5.96 1.75 6.90
C VAL A 33 -5.39 1.07 5.66
N VAL A 34 -4.07 0.87 5.61
CA VAL A 34 -3.41 0.22 4.48
C VAL A 34 -3.74 -1.28 4.40
N ALA A 35 -3.73 -1.98 5.53
CA ALA A 35 -4.10 -3.39 5.56
C ALA A 35 -5.51 -3.61 5.00
N ASP A 36 -6.44 -2.70 5.35
CA ASP A 36 -7.81 -2.71 4.84
C ASP A 36 -7.86 -2.42 3.33
N ILE A 37 -7.10 -1.44 2.82
CA ILE A 37 -7.02 -1.14 1.38
C ILE A 37 -6.47 -2.33 0.58
N ILE A 38 -5.40 -2.96 1.06
CA ILE A 38 -4.80 -4.13 0.40
C ILE A 38 -5.80 -5.30 0.37
N ALA A 39 -6.53 -5.52 1.47
CA ALA A 39 -7.59 -6.52 1.53
C ALA A 39 -8.71 -6.21 0.53
N ASP A 40 -9.09 -4.93 0.40
CA ASP A 40 -10.15 -4.51 -0.51
C ASP A 40 -9.74 -4.62 -1.99
N VAL A 41 -8.49 -4.26 -2.32
CA VAL A 41 -7.91 -4.45 -3.67
C VAL A 41 -7.80 -5.95 -4.01
N ARG A 42 -7.42 -6.81 -3.06
CA ARG A 42 -7.43 -8.26 -3.28
C ARG A 42 -8.84 -8.83 -3.48
N ALA A 43 -9.84 -8.28 -2.78
CA ALA A 43 -11.21 -8.75 -2.84
C ALA A 43 -11.95 -8.28 -4.10
N ARG A 44 -11.65 -7.07 -4.60
CA ARG A 44 -12.42 -6.41 -5.67
C ARG A 44 -11.63 -6.22 -6.97
N GLY A 45 -10.31 -6.47 -6.98
CA GLY A 45 -9.44 -6.06 -8.08
C GLY A 45 -9.43 -4.53 -8.23
N ASP A 46 -9.11 -4.03 -9.44
CA ASP A 46 -9.07 -2.59 -9.78
C ASP A 46 -10.38 -1.81 -9.50
N ALA A 47 -11.47 -2.47 -9.10
CA ALA A 47 -12.72 -1.82 -8.67
C ALA A 47 -12.65 -1.22 -7.25
N ALA A 48 -11.53 -1.36 -6.54
CA ALA A 48 -11.32 -0.76 -5.22
C ALA A 48 -10.91 0.73 -5.26
N VAL A 49 -10.82 1.36 -6.44
CA VAL A 49 -10.33 2.73 -6.66
C VAL A 49 -11.44 3.70 -7.01
#